data_AF-A0A3M1WZV1-F1
#
_entry.id   AF-A0A3M1WZV1-F1
#
_cell.length_a   1.000
_cell.length_b   1.000
_cell.length_c   1.000
_cell.angle_alpha   90.00
_cell.angle_beta   90.00
_cell.angle_gamma   90.00
#
_symmetry.space_group_name_H-M   'P 1'
#
loop_
_entity.id
_entity.type
_entity.pdbx_description
1 polymer ?
#
loop_
_entity_poly.entity_id
_entity_poly.type
_entity_poly.pdbx_seq_one_letter_code
_entity_poly.pdbx_strand_id
1 'polypeptide(L)'
;MGATVLEGLVALVEGQRQFADELGLAPARVFPRSHVLFEEAQPRAALRRLLRGQGDAAARLSDLFADLSGHQLALMTALEALSGQAMEALAPARFESGRVLPVLGTLRAWQGYRDHWDELRENDLLRYERLVAGAFVPAYVRAREREGVTKS
;
A
#
# COMPACT_ATOMS: atom_id res chain seq x y z
N MET A 1 7.19 23.43 17.25
CA MET A 1 6.19 22.40 16.91
C MET A 1 5.63 22.54 15.49
N GLY A 2 5.19 23.73 15.04
CA GLY A 2 4.57 23.87 13.71
C GLY A 2 5.43 23.56 12.47
N ALA A 3 6.76 23.76 12.54
CA ALA A 3 7.66 23.45 11.43
C ALA A 3 7.73 21.94 11.15
N THR A 4 7.90 21.11 12.18
CA THR A 4 7.99 19.65 12.04
C THR A 4 6.71 19.02 11.47
N VAL A 5 5.54 19.52 11.87
CA VAL A 5 4.26 19.06 11.34
C VAL A 5 4.13 19.42 9.86
N LEU A 6 4.50 20.64 9.47
CA LEU A 6 4.51 21.05 8.07
C LEU A 6 5.43 20.18 7.23
N GLU A 7 6.66 19.91 7.69
CA GLU A 7 7.59 19.01 6.98
C GLU A 7 7.00 17.61 6.81
N GLY A 8 6.37 17.05 7.85
CA GLY A 8 5.72 15.75 7.77
C GLY A 8 4.59 15.70 6.75
N LEU A 9 3.73 16.73 6.73
CA LEU A 9 2.64 16.83 5.75
C LEU A 9 3.17 17.01 4.33
N VAL A 10 4.22 17.80 4.15
CA VAL A 10 4.89 17.97 2.84
C VAL A 10 5.40 16.63 2.35
N ALA A 11 6.15 15.90 3.17
CA ALA A 11 6.70 14.59 2.80
C ALA A 11 5.59 13.58 2.45
N LEU A 12 4.48 13.58 3.19
CA LEU A 12 3.33 12.71 2.90
C LEU A 12 2.67 13.05 1.56
N VAL A 13 2.42 14.33 1.30
CA VAL A 13 1.83 14.77 0.02
C VAL A 13 2.76 14.48 -1.14
N GLU A 14 4.06 14.77 -1.01
CA GLU A 14 5.05 14.50 -2.04
C GLU A 14 5.17 13.00 -2.33
N GLY A 15 5.22 12.16 -1.30
CA GLY A 15 5.26 10.71 -1.47
C GLY A 15 4.02 10.17 -2.19
N GLN A 16 2.82 10.65 -1.85
CA GLN A 16 1.59 10.24 -2.54
C GLN A 16 1.52 10.74 -3.99
N ARG A 17 2.05 11.93 -4.27
CA ARG A 17 2.17 12.44 -5.65
C ARG A 17 3.14 11.61 -6.47
N GLN A 18 4.32 11.32 -5.92
CA GLN A 18 5.30 10.46 -6.58
C GLN A 18 4.71 9.08 -6.88
N PHE A 19 4.00 8.48 -5.92
CA PHE A 19 3.29 7.23 -6.11
C PHE A 19 2.25 7.31 -7.24
N ALA A 20 1.50 8.42 -7.31
CA ALA A 20 0.54 8.66 -8.38
C ALA A 20 1.23 8.69 -9.75
N ASP A 21 2.34 9.43 -9.86
CA ASP A 21 3.10 9.59 -11.09
C ASP A 21 3.71 8.26 -11.56
N GLU A 22 4.29 7.48 -10.63
CA GLU A 22 4.88 6.17 -10.93
C GLU A 22 3.86 5.14 -11.44
N LEU A 23 2.60 5.26 -11.02
CA LEU A 23 1.51 4.37 -11.45
C LEU A 23 0.61 4.99 -12.53
N GLY A 24 0.93 6.18 -13.04
CA GLY A 24 0.13 6.87 -14.05
C GLY A 24 -1.28 7.25 -13.58
N LEU A 25 -1.46 7.49 -12.28
CA LEU A 25 -2.74 7.88 -11.68
C LEU A 25 -2.91 9.40 -11.74
N ALA A 26 -4.10 9.87 -12.12
CA ALA A 26 -4.42 11.29 -12.09
C ALA A 26 -4.45 11.82 -10.63
N PRO A 27 -3.96 13.04 -10.35
CA PRO A 27 -3.96 13.63 -9.01
C PRO A 27 -5.33 13.65 -8.32
N ALA A 28 -6.41 13.88 -9.08
CA ALA A 28 -7.78 13.84 -8.56
C ALA A 28 -8.24 12.46 -8.07
N ARG A 29 -7.56 11.37 -8.46
CA ARG A 29 -7.83 10.03 -7.90
C ARG A 29 -7.11 9.78 -6.58
N VAL A 30 -5.97 10.44 -6.36
CA VAL A 30 -5.18 10.32 -5.12
C VAL A 30 -5.64 11.34 -4.09
N PHE A 31 -6.02 12.54 -4.52
CA PHE A 31 -6.56 13.62 -3.70
C PHE A 31 -7.94 14.10 -4.18
N PRO A 32 -9.01 13.28 -4.03
CA PRO A 32 -10.33 13.63 -4.54
C PRO A 32 -10.86 14.98 -4.05
N ARG A 33 -10.54 15.35 -2.81
CA ARG A 33 -11.05 16.57 -2.17
C ARG A 33 -10.03 17.70 -2.16
N SER A 34 -8.74 17.38 -2.25
CA SER A 34 -7.65 18.32 -2.04
C SER A 34 -6.70 18.51 -3.24
N HIS A 35 -6.89 17.84 -4.38
CA HIS A 35 -6.00 17.98 -5.55
C HIS A 35 -5.82 19.44 -6.00
N VAL A 36 -6.89 20.23 -6.00
CA VAL A 36 -6.89 21.67 -6.37
C VAL A 36 -5.95 22.48 -5.47
N LEU A 37 -5.71 22.05 -4.22
CA LEU A 37 -4.77 22.71 -3.31
C LEU A 37 -3.33 22.74 -3.87
N PHE A 38 -3.01 21.79 -4.75
CA PHE A 38 -1.65 21.51 -5.23
C PHE A 38 -1.44 21.76 -6.73
N GLU A 39 -2.45 22.26 -7.45
CA GLU A 39 -2.37 22.56 -8.89
C GLU A 39 -1.50 23.79 -9.17
N GLU A 40 -1.62 24.83 -8.33
CA GLU A 40 -0.99 26.14 -8.58
C GLU A 40 0.30 26.38 -7.76
N ALA A 41 0.64 25.47 -6.83
CA ALA A 41 1.74 25.70 -5.91
C ALA A 41 2.42 24.39 -5.49
N GLN A 42 3.72 24.48 -5.21
CA GLN A 42 4.44 23.37 -4.58
C GLN A 42 3.80 23.02 -3.23
N PRO A 43 3.77 21.72 -2.83
CA PRO A 43 3.10 21.25 -1.61
C PRO A 43 3.45 22.06 -0.37
N ARG A 44 4.74 22.39 -0.18
CA ARG A 44 5.20 23.22 0.94
C ARG A 44 4.56 24.61 0.97
N ALA A 45 4.47 25.29 -0.17
CA ALA A 45 3.89 26.63 -0.24
C ALA A 45 2.37 26.58 0.00
N ALA A 46 1.68 25.59 -0.61
CA ALA A 46 0.26 25.37 -0.42
C ALA A 46 -0.10 25.09 1.04
N LEU A 47 0.61 24.16 1.68
CA LEU A 47 0.40 23.79 3.08
C LEU A 47 0.76 24.93 4.04
N ARG A 48 1.84 25.67 3.77
CA ARG A 48 2.21 26.84 4.58
C ARG A 48 1.14 27.94 4.51
N ARG A 49 0.54 28.16 3.33
CA ARG A 49 -0.58 29.09 3.15
C ARG A 49 -1.81 28.60 3.90
N LEU A 50 -2.13 27.31 3.76
CA LEU A 50 -3.27 26.68 4.42
C LEU A 50 -3.19 26.78 5.95
N LEU A 51 -2.02 26.48 6.53
CA LEU A 51 -1.80 26.54 7.99
C LEU A 51 -1.75 27.97 8.55
N ARG A 52 -1.55 28.99 7.71
CA ARG A 52 -1.51 30.41 8.09
C ARG A 52 -2.83 31.14 7.83
N GLY A 53 -3.75 30.54 7.08
CA GLY A 53 -4.99 31.18 6.65
C GLY A 53 -6.01 31.33 7.77
N GLN A 54 -6.88 32.34 7.64
CA GLN A 54 -8.16 32.44 8.35
C GLN A 54 -9.30 32.08 7.39
N GLY A 55 -10.40 31.49 7.90
CA GLY A 55 -11.53 31.03 7.09
C GLY A 55 -11.66 29.50 7.04
N ASP A 56 -11.82 28.93 5.84
CA ASP A 56 -12.10 27.50 5.59
C ASP A 56 -10.90 26.54 5.83
N ALA A 57 -9.79 27.04 6.38
CA ALA A 57 -8.54 26.29 6.50
C ALA A 57 -8.71 24.97 7.27
N ALA A 58 -9.54 24.96 8.31
CA ALA A 58 -9.85 23.75 9.06
C ALA A 58 -10.59 22.70 8.20
N ALA A 59 -11.54 23.11 7.37
CA ALA A 59 -12.26 22.22 6.48
C ALA A 59 -11.33 21.64 5.41
N ARG A 60 -10.51 22.48 4.77
CA ARG A 60 -9.51 22.03 3.79
C ARG A 60 -8.44 21.10 4.38
N LEU A 61 -8.01 21.35 5.62
CA LEU A 61 -7.12 20.42 6.34
C LEU A 61 -7.82 19.09 6.61
N SER A 62 -9.10 19.11 7.00
CA SER A 62 -9.89 17.90 7.20
C SER A 62 -9.99 17.09 5.90
N ASP A 63 -10.26 17.74 4.78
CA ASP A 63 -10.30 17.11 3.45
C ASP A 63 -8.94 16.52 3.06
N LEU A 64 -7.84 17.24 3.30
CA LEU A 64 -6.50 16.72 3.08
C LEU A 64 -6.24 15.48 3.93
N PHE A 65 -6.57 15.49 5.23
CA PHE A 65 -6.38 14.32 6.09
C PHE A 65 -7.25 13.13 5.68
N ALA A 66 -8.46 13.40 5.19
CA ALA A 66 -9.35 12.37 4.65
C ALA A 66 -8.76 11.73 3.39
N ASP A 67 -8.22 12.54 2.47
CA ASP A 67 -7.53 12.05 1.27
C ASP A 67 -6.27 11.25 1.64
N LEU A 68 -5.43 11.78 2.54
CA LEU A 68 -4.20 11.12 3.00
C LEU A 68 -4.50 9.75 3.62
N SER A 69 -5.50 9.68 4.49
CA SER A 69 -5.89 8.44 5.18
C SER A 69 -6.58 7.46 4.22
N GLY A 70 -7.44 7.97 3.34
CA GLY A 70 -8.12 7.18 2.32
C GLY A 70 -7.13 6.53 1.36
N HIS A 71 -6.08 7.24 0.98
CA HIS A 71 -5.00 6.67 0.17
C HIS A 71 -4.25 5.55 0.89
N GLN A 72 -3.90 5.72 2.16
CA GLN A 72 -3.23 4.66 2.94
C GLN A 72 -4.12 3.41 3.06
N LEU A 73 -5.42 3.59 3.28
CA LEU A 73 -6.35 2.46 3.30
C LEU A 73 -6.42 1.77 1.93
N ALA A 74 -6.49 2.54 0.84
CA ALA A 74 -6.51 1.99 -0.51
C ALA A 74 -5.24 1.18 -0.85
N LEU A 75 -4.06 1.62 -0.40
CA LEU A 75 -2.81 0.86 -0.53
C LEU A 75 -2.89 -0.48 0.20
N MET A 76 -3.37 -0.48 1.45
CA MET A 76 -3.52 -1.71 2.23
C MET A 76 -4.51 -2.68 1.57
N THR A 77 -5.65 -2.17 1.09
CA THR A 77 -6.62 -2.98 0.34
C THR A 77 -6.04 -3.51 -0.96
N ALA A 78 -5.21 -2.75 -1.67
CA ALA A 78 -4.54 -3.21 -2.88
C ALA A 78 -3.53 -4.34 -2.61
N LEU A 79 -2.76 -4.25 -1.51
CA LEU A 79 -1.88 -5.34 -1.07
C LEU A 79 -2.65 -6.61 -0.72
N GLU A 80 -3.80 -6.46 -0.05
CA GLU A 80 -4.68 -7.58 0.26
C GLU A 80 -5.24 -8.23 -1.02
N ALA A 81 -5.72 -7.42 -1.97
CA ALA A 81 -6.20 -7.91 -3.27
C ALA A 81 -5.12 -8.65 -4.06
N LEU A 82 -3.87 -8.15 -4.07
CA LEU A 82 -2.73 -8.84 -4.66
C LEU A 82 -2.47 -10.19 -3.99
N SER A 83 -2.60 -10.27 -2.67
CA SER A 83 -2.47 -11.53 -1.95
C SER A 83 -3.56 -12.55 -2.32
N GLY A 84 -4.80 -12.08 -2.52
CA GLY A 84 -5.90 -12.87 -3.04
C GLY A 84 -5.62 -13.41 -4.45
N GLN A 85 -5.17 -12.56 -5.36
CA GLN A 85 -4.80 -12.98 -6.72
C GLN A 85 -3.66 -14.01 -6.71
N ALA A 86 -2.66 -13.84 -5.82
CA ALA A 86 -1.60 -14.82 -5.65
C ALA A 86 -2.12 -16.17 -5.14
N MET A 87 -3.05 -16.16 -4.19
CA MET A 87 -3.72 -17.38 -3.70
C MET A 87 -4.51 -18.10 -4.79
N GLU A 88 -5.21 -17.37 -5.64
CA GLU A 88 -5.93 -17.93 -6.79
C GLU A 88 -4.96 -18.49 -7.85
N ALA A 89 -3.86 -17.79 -8.13
CA ALA A 89 -2.81 -18.24 -9.05
C ALA A 89 -2.17 -19.56 -8.57
N LEU A 90 -2.05 -19.72 -7.26
CA LEU A 90 -1.50 -20.90 -6.60
C LEU A 90 -2.61 -21.82 -6.06
N ALA A 91 -3.82 -21.81 -6.62
CA ALA A 91 -4.87 -22.72 -6.17
C ALA A 91 -4.52 -24.17 -6.55
N PRO A 92 -4.69 -25.17 -5.65
CA PRO A 92 -4.40 -26.57 -5.93
C PRO A 92 -5.05 -27.08 -7.23
N ALA A 93 -6.28 -26.67 -7.51
CA ALA A 93 -7.03 -27.01 -8.72
C ALA A 93 -6.29 -26.67 -10.03
N ARG A 94 -5.42 -25.64 -10.04
CA ARG A 94 -4.63 -25.29 -11.23
C ARG A 94 -3.57 -26.34 -11.55
N PHE A 95 -3.05 -27.04 -10.55
CA PHE A 95 -2.01 -28.06 -10.72
C PHE A 95 -2.58 -29.47 -10.90
N GLU A 96 -3.80 -29.74 -10.43
CA GLU A 96 -4.48 -31.03 -10.63
C GLU A 96 -4.76 -31.35 -12.10
N SER A 97 -4.82 -30.32 -12.96
CA SER A 97 -5.02 -30.47 -14.41
C SER A 97 -3.75 -30.93 -15.17
N GLY A 98 -2.58 -30.82 -14.55
CA GLY A 98 -1.29 -31.25 -15.11
C GLY A 98 -0.98 -32.68 -14.71
N ARG A 99 -1.14 -33.64 -15.63
CA ARG A 99 -0.84 -35.07 -15.41
C ARG A 99 0.64 -35.35 -15.10
N VAL A 100 1.14 -35.09 -13.89
CA VAL A 100 2.28 -35.83 -13.29
C VAL A 100 2.27 -35.64 -11.76
N LEU A 101 1.71 -36.57 -11.00
CA LEU A 101 2.07 -36.77 -9.58
C LEU A 101 2.71 -38.15 -9.45
N PRO A 102 4.05 -38.26 -9.43
CA PRO A 102 4.72 -39.54 -9.26
C PRO A 102 4.99 -39.79 -7.77
N VAL A 103 4.61 -40.99 -7.29
CA VAL A 103 5.06 -41.61 -6.02
C VAL A 103 4.47 -41.04 -4.72
N LEU A 104 4.15 -41.92 -3.77
CA LEU A 104 3.58 -41.65 -2.44
C LEU A 104 4.19 -40.46 -1.65
N GLY A 105 5.47 -40.13 -1.87
CA GLY A 105 6.12 -38.96 -1.27
C GLY A 105 5.57 -37.62 -1.80
N THR A 106 5.18 -37.56 -3.07
CA THR A 106 4.53 -36.37 -3.64
C THR A 106 3.06 -36.30 -3.26
N LEU A 107 2.37 -37.43 -3.03
CA LEU A 107 0.98 -37.44 -2.54
C LEU A 107 0.85 -36.86 -1.12
N ARG A 108 1.73 -37.24 -0.19
CA ARG A 108 1.70 -36.69 1.17
C ARG A 108 2.09 -35.20 1.19
N ALA A 109 3.09 -34.81 0.41
CA ALA A 109 3.46 -33.41 0.25
C ALA A 109 2.33 -32.59 -0.41
N TRP A 110 1.63 -33.18 -1.39
CA TRP A 110 0.48 -32.58 -2.05
C TRP A 110 -0.70 -32.39 -1.10
N GLN A 111 -1.01 -33.39 -0.27
CA GLN A 111 -2.03 -33.24 0.77
C GLN A 111 -1.65 -32.14 1.76
N GLY A 112 -0.41 -32.12 2.27
CA GLY A 112 0.04 -31.06 3.17
C GLY A 112 0.00 -29.67 2.54
N TYR A 113 0.27 -29.56 1.24
CA TYR A 113 0.10 -28.30 0.50
C TYR A 113 -1.36 -27.87 0.41
N ARG A 114 -2.29 -28.80 0.12
CA ARG A 114 -3.73 -28.51 0.09
C ARG A 114 -4.23 -28.05 1.46
N ASP A 115 -3.87 -28.77 2.51
CA ASP A 115 -4.27 -28.45 3.88
C ASP A 115 -3.76 -27.07 4.28
N HIS A 116 -2.51 -26.74 3.94
CA HIS A 116 -1.94 -25.42 4.20
C HIS A 116 -2.58 -24.30 3.35
N TRP A 117 -2.93 -24.61 2.09
CA TRP A 117 -3.64 -23.66 1.23
C TRP A 117 -5.05 -23.37 1.75
N ASP A 118 -5.77 -24.40 2.21
CA ASP A 118 -7.09 -24.23 2.84
C ASP A 118 -6.99 -23.42 4.14
N GLU A 119 -5.98 -23.67 4.96
CA GLU A 119 -5.70 -22.88 6.17
C GLU A 119 -5.48 -21.39 5.84
N LEU A 120 -4.67 -21.08 4.82
CA LEU A 120 -4.45 -19.70 4.35
C LEU A 120 -5.70 -19.07 3.72
N ARG A 121 -6.56 -19.87 3.09
CA ARG A 121 -7.81 -19.38 2.49
C ARG A 121 -8.83 -19.01 3.57
N GLU A 122 -8.93 -19.81 4.63
CA GLU A 122 -9.95 -19.67 5.67
C GLU A 122 -9.54 -18.72 6.80
N ASN A 123 -8.24 -18.43 6.93
CA ASN A 123 -7.71 -17.56 7.97
C ASN A 123 -7.07 -16.29 7.39
N ASP A 124 -7.86 -15.20 7.34
CA ASP A 124 -7.43 -13.90 6.80
C ASP A 124 -6.22 -13.32 7.55
N LEU A 125 -6.16 -13.49 8.88
CA LEU A 125 -5.05 -13.02 9.69
C LEU A 125 -3.76 -13.77 9.34
N LEU A 126 -3.82 -15.10 9.28
CA LEU A 126 -2.67 -15.93 8.91
C LEU A 126 -2.21 -15.61 7.48
N ARG A 127 -3.16 -15.42 6.55
CA ARG A 127 -2.87 -15.03 5.16
C ARG A 127 -2.15 -13.70 5.09
N TYR A 128 -2.66 -12.70 5.80
CA TYR A 128 -2.02 -11.39 5.90
C TYR A 128 -0.62 -11.51 6.49
N GLU A 129 -0.44 -12.20 7.61
CA GLU A 129 0.86 -12.34 8.27
C GLU A 129 1.89 -13.04 7.38
N ARG A 130 1.49 -14.13 6.70
CA ARG A 130 2.40 -14.98 5.92
C ARG A 130 2.70 -14.41 4.54
N LEU A 131 1.69 -13.92 3.83
CA LEU A 131 1.83 -13.52 2.43
C LEU A 131 2.08 -12.02 2.28
N VAL A 132 1.40 -11.20 3.09
CA VAL A 132 1.51 -9.75 3.02
C VAL A 132 2.63 -9.28 3.93
N ALA A 133 2.48 -9.36 5.25
CA ALA A 133 3.45 -8.80 6.20
C ALA A 133 4.84 -9.45 6.08
N GLY A 134 4.91 -10.77 5.95
CA GLY A 134 6.16 -11.52 5.83
C GLY A 134 7.03 -11.14 4.63
N ALA A 135 6.41 -10.74 3.50
CA ALA A 135 7.13 -10.29 2.32
C ALA A 135 7.28 -8.76 2.28
N PHE A 136 6.21 -8.04 2.62
CA PHE A 136 6.14 -6.59 2.55
C PHE A 136 7.04 -5.91 3.56
N VAL A 137 6.99 -6.28 4.85
CA VAL A 137 7.74 -5.58 5.91
C VAL A 137 9.26 -5.62 5.65
N PRO A 138 9.88 -6.77 5.35
CA PRO A 138 11.31 -6.82 5.04
C PRO A 138 11.66 -6.05 3.75
N ALA A 139 10.79 -6.09 2.74
CA ALA A 139 11.02 -5.34 1.49
C ALA A 139 10.95 -3.83 1.72
N TYR A 140 9.96 -3.36 2.48
CA TYR A 140 9.78 -1.98 2.89
C TYR A 140 10.98 -1.47 3.69
N VAL A 141 11.42 -2.22 4.71
CA VAL A 141 12.59 -1.86 5.52
C VAL A 141 13.84 -1.74 4.65
N ARG A 142 14.11 -2.72 3.77
CA ARG A 142 15.26 -2.66 2.86
C ARG A 142 15.20 -1.47 1.90
N ALA A 143 14.02 -1.13 1.38
CA ALA A 143 13.84 0.03 0.50
C ALA A 143 14.15 1.33 1.25
N ARG A 144 13.61 1.47 2.47
CA ARG A 144 13.85 2.63 3.35
C ARG A 144 15.32 2.80 3.74
N GLU A 145 16.01 1.70 4.05
CA GLU A 145 17.43 1.73 4.40
C GLU A 145 18.31 2.13 3.20
N ARG A 146 17.98 1.67 1.98
CA ARG A 146 18.70 2.06 0.76
C ARG A 146 18.59 3.55 0.45
N GLU A 147 17.41 4.13 0.65
CA GLU A 147 17.21 5.59 0.52
C GLU A 147 17.99 6.38 1.58
N GLY A 148 18.13 5.83 2.79
CA GLY A 148 18.92 6.43 3.87
C GLY A 148 20.44 6.43 3.61
N VAL A 149 20.95 5.38 2.97
CA VAL A 149 22.39 5.25 2.61
C VAL A 149 22.78 6.20 1.47
N THR A 150 21.84 6.60 0.61
CA THR A 150 22.13 7.49 -0.53
C THR A 150 22.14 8.98 -0.15
N LYS A 151 21.78 9.32 1.11
CA LYS A 151 21.75 10.69 1.65
C LYS A 151 22.72 10.93 2.81
N SER A 152 23.72 10.07 3.00
CA SER A 152 24.84 10.30 3.94
C SER A 152 26.14 10.60 3.21
#